data_AF-A0A939L6H4-F1
#
_entry.id   AF-A0A939L6H4-F1
#
_cell.length_a   1.000
_cell.length_b   1.000
_cell.length_c   1.000
_cell.angle_alpha   90.00
_cell.angle_beta   90.00
_cell.angle_gamma   90.00
#
_symmetry.space_group_name_H-M   'P 1'
#
loop_
_entity.id
_entity.type
_entity.pdbx_description
1 polymer ?
#
loop_
_entity_poly.entity_id
_entity_poly.type
_entity_poly.pdbx_seq_one_letter_code
_entity_poly.pdbx_strand_id
1 'polypeptide(L)'
;RTFGELARLTRDLPVSPLPAPTPVPRAEAGRRGKDVVEINQRFGTLRRSGPWEVPRRLELRMHGGDVKLDFTQAVISHDTLDLDVYLSIGGDLIIVVRPGIVVATHDLNVGGGDLKIRVPKSDGHEPVELRVNVTGRLRAGDVVVRYPRRTLGQWMRGESAL
;
A
#
# COMPACT_ATOMS: atom_id res chain seq x y z
N ARG A 1 -15.25 21.01 -0.36
CA ARG A 1 -15.95 19.98 0.43
C ARG A 1 -14.99 19.54 1.53
N THR A 2 -15.22 20.05 2.73
CA THR A 2 -14.26 20.19 3.82
C THR A 2 -14.41 19.05 4.82
N PHE A 3 -13.34 18.28 5.02
CA PHE A 3 -13.23 17.24 6.06
C PHE A 3 -12.93 17.90 7.41
N GLY A 4 -13.92 18.60 7.95
CA GLY A 4 -13.82 19.27 9.24
C GLY A 4 -15.06 19.01 10.06
N GLU A 5 -15.25 17.78 10.53
CA GLU A 5 -16.20 17.44 11.60
C GLU A 5 -16.13 15.94 11.85
N LEU A 6 -15.35 15.45 12.83
CA LEU A 6 -15.61 14.21 13.58
C LEU A 6 -14.72 14.11 14.84
N ALA A 7 -14.52 15.24 15.55
CA ALA A 7 -13.81 15.24 16.84
C ALA A 7 -14.51 16.13 17.87
N ARG A 8 -15.84 16.05 17.94
CA ARG A 8 -16.60 16.63 19.05
C ARG A 8 -17.62 15.63 19.55
N LEU A 9 -17.21 14.75 20.46
CA LEU A 9 -17.96 14.46 21.69
C LEU A 9 -17.16 13.48 22.57
N THR A 10 -16.27 14.00 23.40
CA THR A 10 -15.86 13.38 24.67
C THR A 10 -15.44 14.50 25.62
N ARG A 11 -16.35 15.48 25.76
CA ARG A 11 -16.22 16.58 26.70
C ARG A 11 -17.16 16.30 27.87
N ASP A 12 -16.85 15.27 28.65
CA ASP A 12 -17.02 15.29 30.10
C ASP A 12 -16.41 14.03 30.71
N LEU A 13 -15.24 14.15 31.32
CA LEU A 13 -14.85 13.26 32.41
C LEU A 13 -14.07 14.08 33.44
N PRO A 14 -14.50 14.07 34.71
CA PRO A 14 -14.01 14.99 35.73
C PRO A 14 -12.54 14.74 36.07
N VAL A 15 -11.80 15.84 36.24
CA VAL A 15 -10.41 15.87 36.68
C VAL A 15 -10.28 15.32 38.11
N SER A 16 -9.34 14.41 38.33
CA SER A 16 -8.90 14.01 39.68
C SER A 16 -7.36 14.05 39.73
N PRO A 17 -6.72 14.67 40.75
CA PRO A 17 -5.33 15.08 40.66
C PRO A 17 -4.30 14.07 41.26
N LEU A 18 -3.15 13.96 40.55
CA LEU A 18 -1.76 13.66 41.03
C LEU A 18 -1.41 12.18 41.39
N PRO A 19 -0.14 11.71 41.27
CA PRO A 19 1.13 12.45 41.40
C PRO A 19 2.14 12.30 40.24
N ALA A 20 3.23 13.08 40.35
CA ALA A 20 4.19 13.47 39.33
C ALA A 20 4.77 12.34 38.44
N PRO A 21 4.86 12.53 37.11
CA PRO A 21 5.58 11.62 36.24
C PRO A 21 7.09 11.89 36.32
N THR A 22 7.84 10.87 36.71
CA THR A 22 9.25 10.65 36.35
C THR A 22 9.51 11.07 34.89
N PRO A 23 10.68 11.67 34.57
CA PRO A 23 11.04 11.94 33.19
C PRO A 23 11.29 10.60 32.47
N VAL A 24 10.22 10.03 31.93
CA VAL A 24 10.30 9.03 30.87
C VAL A 24 11.02 9.69 29.70
N PRO A 25 12.04 9.06 29.07
CA PRO A 25 12.60 9.60 27.85
C PRO A 25 11.44 9.77 26.88
N ARG A 26 11.20 11.02 26.49
CA ARG A 26 10.18 11.40 25.51
C ARG A 26 10.56 10.70 24.22
N ALA A 27 10.05 9.48 24.06
CA ALA A 27 10.11 8.76 22.81
C ALA A 27 9.54 9.71 21.76
N GLU A 28 10.39 9.97 20.78
CA GLU A 28 10.22 10.86 19.64
C GLU A 28 8.87 10.64 18.95
N ALA A 29 7.80 11.22 19.50
CA ALA A 29 6.45 11.16 18.97
C ALA A 29 6.25 12.12 17.76
N GLY A 30 7.34 12.60 17.16
CA GLY A 30 7.32 13.56 16.05
C GLY A 30 7.81 13.00 14.71
N ARG A 31 8.33 11.77 14.64
CA ARG A 31 8.78 11.14 13.37
C ARG A 31 8.03 9.85 12.99
N ARG A 32 7.15 9.35 13.87
CA ARG A 32 6.43 8.08 13.69
C ARG A 32 5.22 8.14 12.74
N GLY A 33 4.79 9.33 12.31
CA GLY A 33 3.55 9.49 11.53
C GLY A 33 3.64 9.22 10.02
N LYS A 34 4.84 9.09 9.44
CA LYS A 34 5.03 8.79 8.00
C LYS A 34 5.45 7.35 7.70
N ASP A 35 5.76 6.57 8.73
CA ASP A 35 6.34 5.23 8.56
C ASP A 35 5.26 4.16 8.33
N VAL A 36 4.08 4.35 8.94
CA VAL A 36 2.95 3.41 8.87
C VAL A 36 1.70 4.13 8.36
N VAL A 37 1.05 3.57 7.35
CA VAL A 37 -0.23 4.05 6.82
C VAL A 37 -1.27 2.95 7.00
N GLU A 38 -2.33 3.22 7.75
CA GLU A 38 -3.47 2.31 7.90
C GLU A 38 -4.65 2.80 7.03
N ILE A 39 -5.25 1.88 6.28
CA ILE A 39 -6.43 2.13 5.47
C ILE A 39 -7.48 1.07 5.81
N ASN A 40 -8.57 1.52 6.43
CA ASN A 40 -9.73 0.71 6.74
C ASN A 40 -10.95 1.22 5.96
N GLN A 41 -11.45 0.42 5.03
CA GLN A 41 -12.61 0.78 4.21
C GLN A 41 -13.58 -0.40 4.10
N ARG A 42 -14.88 -0.15 4.29
CA ARG A 42 -15.87 -1.22 4.20
C ARG A 42 -16.17 -1.61 2.75
N PHE A 43 -16.42 -0.63 1.89
CA PHE A 43 -16.61 -0.85 0.46
C PHE A 43 -16.00 0.30 -0.32
N GLY A 44 -15.47 0.03 -1.51
CA GLY A 44 -15.02 1.07 -2.44
C GLY A 44 -13.77 0.67 -3.21
N THR A 45 -13.19 1.64 -3.92
CA THR A 45 -11.97 1.44 -4.69
C THR A 45 -10.85 2.29 -4.11
N LEU A 46 -9.75 1.66 -3.69
CA LEU A 46 -8.54 2.36 -3.29
C LEU A 46 -7.58 2.44 -4.49
N ARG A 47 -7.16 3.65 -4.86
CA ARG A 47 -6.15 3.85 -5.91
C ARG A 47 -5.04 4.75 -5.40
N ARG A 48 -3.80 4.27 -5.44
CA ARG A 48 -2.58 5.07 -5.28
C ARG A 48 -1.84 5.07 -6.61
N SER A 49 -1.65 6.24 -7.20
CA SER A 49 -1.06 6.40 -8.54
C SER A 49 -0.45 7.80 -8.66
N GLY A 50 0.48 7.98 -9.59
CA GLY A 50 1.26 9.22 -9.69
C GLY A 50 2.38 9.28 -8.64
N PRO A 51 2.91 10.48 -8.33
CA PRO A 51 3.94 10.65 -7.32
C PRO A 51 3.32 10.58 -5.91
N TRP A 52 3.31 9.38 -5.34
CA TRP A 52 2.93 9.17 -3.93
C TRP A 52 4.13 8.68 -3.13
N GLU A 53 4.25 9.11 -1.88
CA GLU A 53 5.32 8.65 -0.98
C GLU A 53 5.02 7.22 -0.52
N VAL A 54 5.96 6.30 -0.77
CA VAL A 54 5.85 4.90 -0.32
C VAL A 54 6.19 4.83 1.18
N PRO A 55 5.25 4.45 2.06
CA PRO A 55 5.56 4.28 3.48
C PRO A 55 6.41 3.02 3.69
N ARG A 56 6.96 2.83 4.89
CA ARG A 56 7.63 1.57 5.24
C ARG A 56 6.65 0.45 5.52
N ARG A 57 5.47 0.78 6.05
CA ARG A 57 4.39 -0.16 6.32
C ARG A 57 3.05 0.38 5.85
N LEU A 58 2.29 -0.46 5.15
CA LEU A 58 0.95 -0.17 4.67
C LEU A 58 0.02 -1.29 5.14
N GLU A 59 -0.97 -0.94 5.96
CA GLU A 59 -1.98 -1.86 6.46
C GLU A 59 -3.30 -1.59 5.75
N LEU A 60 -3.80 -2.58 5.01
CA LEU A 60 -4.96 -2.46 4.16
C LEU A 60 -6.04 -3.43 4.61
N ARG A 61 -7.12 -2.91 5.19
CA ARG A 61 -8.29 -3.68 5.59
C ARG A 61 -9.48 -3.25 4.77
N MET A 62 -9.93 -4.11 3.85
CA MET A 62 -11.13 -3.85 3.08
C MET A 62 -12.13 -5.00 3.14
N HIS A 63 -13.39 -4.67 3.37
CA HIS A 63 -14.44 -5.67 3.38
C HIS A 63 -14.90 -6.02 1.95
N GLY A 64 -14.91 -5.06 1.02
CA GLY A 64 -15.02 -5.37 -0.41
C GLY A 64 -14.63 -4.22 -1.35
N GLY A 65 -14.31 -4.58 -2.59
CA GLY A 65 -13.88 -3.67 -3.65
C GLY A 65 -12.38 -3.68 -3.93
N ASP A 66 -11.96 -2.91 -4.93
CA ASP A 66 -10.66 -3.09 -5.57
C ASP A 66 -9.57 -2.18 -5.02
N VAL A 67 -8.35 -2.70 -5.00
CA VAL A 67 -7.16 -1.93 -4.62
C VAL A 67 -6.18 -1.91 -5.77
N LYS A 68 -5.79 -0.70 -6.18
CA LYS A 68 -4.73 -0.48 -7.15
C LYS A 68 -3.60 0.32 -6.52
N LEU A 69 -2.44 -0.30 -6.39
CA LEU A 69 -1.19 0.36 -5.99
C LEU A 69 -0.27 0.45 -7.20
N ASP A 70 -0.01 1.68 -7.65
CA ASP A 70 0.85 1.93 -8.79
C ASP A 70 2.17 2.54 -8.34
N PHE A 71 3.22 1.73 -8.38
CA PHE A 71 4.58 2.07 -7.99
C PHE A 71 5.42 2.64 -9.15
N THR A 72 4.81 2.91 -10.31
CA THR A 72 5.58 3.33 -11.50
C THR A 72 6.16 4.73 -11.36
N GLN A 73 5.43 5.62 -10.68
CA GLN A 73 5.83 7.01 -10.40
C GLN A 73 5.99 7.27 -8.91
N ALA A 74 5.94 6.23 -8.08
CA ALA A 74 6.00 6.38 -6.63
C ALA A 74 7.37 6.91 -6.18
N VAL A 75 7.35 7.73 -5.13
CA VAL A 75 8.55 8.28 -4.51
C VAL A 75 9.02 7.29 -3.44
N ILE A 76 10.09 6.57 -3.77
CA ILE A 76 10.66 5.51 -2.93
C ILE A 76 11.76 6.16 -2.08
N SER A 77 11.54 6.21 -0.76
CA SER A 77 12.53 6.73 0.20
C SER A 77 13.24 5.62 0.98
N HIS A 78 12.81 4.38 0.79
CA HIS A 78 13.24 3.20 1.54
C HIS A 78 13.29 1.99 0.61
N ASP A 79 14.17 1.04 0.89
CA ASP A 79 14.34 -0.17 0.08
C ASP A 79 13.26 -1.23 0.33
N THR A 80 12.47 -1.09 1.40
CA THR A 80 11.48 -2.10 1.80
C THR A 80 10.13 -1.45 2.14
N LEU A 81 9.04 -2.05 1.64
CA LEU A 81 7.65 -1.80 2.02
C LEU A 81 7.05 -3.10 2.54
N ASP A 82 6.51 -3.08 3.75
CA ASP A 82 5.68 -4.15 4.30
C ASP A 82 4.20 -3.83 4.07
N LEU A 83 3.52 -4.70 3.34
CA LEU A 83 2.13 -4.53 2.92
C LEU A 83 1.28 -5.65 3.53
N ASP A 84 0.59 -5.32 4.62
CA ASP A 84 -0.37 -6.22 5.27
C ASP A 84 -1.75 -6.01 4.65
N VAL A 85 -2.33 -7.06 4.07
CA VAL A 85 -3.62 -6.98 3.38
C VAL A 85 -4.64 -7.92 3.99
N TYR A 86 -5.84 -7.40 4.23
CA TYR A 86 -7.01 -8.16 4.63
C TYR A 86 -8.20 -7.80 3.74
N LEU A 87 -8.53 -8.66 2.77
CA LEU A 87 -9.65 -8.48 1.85
C LEU A 87 -10.71 -9.56 2.09
N SER A 88 -11.96 -9.15 2.35
CA SER A 88 -13.02 -10.10 2.77
C SER A 88 -13.91 -10.61 1.64
N ILE A 89 -14.43 -9.75 0.76
CA ILE A 89 -15.42 -10.11 -0.26
C ILE A 89 -15.05 -9.46 -1.60
N GLY A 90 -14.84 -10.28 -2.63
CA GLY A 90 -14.86 -9.91 -4.05
C GLY A 90 -14.14 -8.61 -4.40
N GLY A 91 -12.82 -8.57 -4.22
CA GLY A 91 -12.02 -7.38 -4.56
C GLY A 91 -10.62 -7.75 -5.03
N ASP A 92 -10.18 -7.12 -6.11
CA ASP A 92 -8.87 -7.39 -6.70
C ASP A 92 -7.77 -6.51 -6.10
N LEU A 93 -6.62 -7.11 -5.78
CA LEU A 93 -5.40 -6.38 -5.44
C LEU A 93 -4.50 -6.30 -6.68
N ILE A 94 -4.41 -5.13 -7.28
CA ILE A 94 -3.59 -4.85 -8.45
C ILE A 94 -2.35 -4.06 -8.02
N ILE A 95 -1.19 -4.66 -8.16
CA ILE A 95 0.12 -4.04 -7.92
C ILE A 95 0.78 -3.80 -9.27
N VAL A 96 0.97 -2.53 -9.62
CA VAL A 96 1.69 -2.13 -10.84
C VAL A 96 3.08 -1.66 -10.43
N VAL A 97 4.11 -2.31 -10.97
CA VAL A 97 5.51 -2.01 -10.66
C VAL A 97 6.27 -1.51 -11.88
N ARG A 98 7.48 -1.00 -11.67
CA ARG A 98 8.48 -0.70 -12.70
C ARG A 98 9.72 -1.59 -12.49
N PRO A 99 10.65 -1.72 -13.45
CA PRO A 99 11.91 -2.43 -13.24
C PRO A 99 12.63 -1.95 -11.97
N GLY A 100 13.31 -2.84 -11.26
CA GLY A 100 13.93 -2.55 -9.96
C GLY A 100 13.01 -2.73 -8.74
N ILE A 101 11.71 -2.96 -8.93
CA ILE A 101 10.78 -3.26 -7.82
C ILE A 101 10.43 -4.75 -7.80
N VAL A 102 10.70 -5.40 -6.66
CA VAL A 102 10.44 -6.82 -6.44
C VAL A 102 9.27 -6.99 -5.49
N VAL A 103 8.30 -7.83 -5.85
CA VAL A 103 7.15 -8.15 -4.99
C VAL A 103 7.28 -9.58 -4.48
N ALA A 104 7.34 -9.73 -3.16
CA ALA A 104 7.41 -10.99 -2.44
C ALA A 104 6.05 -11.28 -1.81
N THR A 105 5.42 -12.40 -2.16
CA THR A 105 4.05 -12.76 -1.69
C THR A 105 4.04 -14.08 -0.93
N HIS A 106 5.16 -14.44 -0.29
CA HIS A 106 5.37 -15.76 0.31
C HIS A 106 4.43 -16.04 1.50
N ASP A 107 4.01 -14.98 2.22
CA ASP A 107 3.13 -15.06 3.39
C ASP A 107 1.69 -14.61 3.08
N LEU A 108 1.30 -14.64 1.80
CA LEU A 108 -0.02 -14.21 1.35
C LEU A 108 -0.96 -15.41 1.21
N ASN A 109 -2.01 -15.45 2.02
CA ASN A 109 -3.04 -16.48 1.94
C ASN A 109 -4.20 -16.03 1.04
N VAL A 110 -4.31 -16.62 -0.16
CA VAL A 110 -5.43 -16.40 -1.09
C VAL A 110 -6.38 -17.58 -0.99
N GLY A 111 -7.58 -17.35 -0.45
CA GLY A 111 -8.61 -18.38 -0.26
C GLY A 111 -9.48 -18.59 -1.51
N GLY A 112 -10.03 -17.50 -2.06
CA GLY A 112 -11.02 -17.54 -3.15
C GLY A 112 -10.65 -16.66 -4.35
N GLY A 113 -9.59 -17.03 -5.07
CA GLY A 113 -9.12 -16.31 -6.26
C GLY A 113 -7.72 -16.78 -6.68
N ASP A 114 -7.10 -16.10 -7.65
CA ASP A 114 -5.77 -16.45 -8.13
C ASP A 114 -4.71 -15.41 -7.73
N LEU A 115 -3.47 -15.89 -7.52
CA LEU A 115 -2.27 -15.06 -7.50
C LEU A 115 -1.60 -15.09 -8.87
N LYS A 116 -1.58 -13.95 -9.56
CA LYS A 116 -1.08 -13.77 -10.93
C LYS A 116 0.12 -12.83 -10.93
N ILE A 117 1.33 -13.39 -10.93
CA ILE A 117 2.58 -12.62 -11.04
C ILE A 117 2.99 -12.59 -12.52
N ARG A 118 2.85 -11.41 -13.15
CA ARG A 118 3.15 -11.15 -14.57
C ARG A 118 4.33 -10.18 -14.72
N VAL A 119 5.32 -10.34 -13.85
CA VAL A 119 6.61 -9.67 -13.96
C VAL A 119 7.68 -10.75 -14.13
N PRO A 120 8.67 -10.54 -15.01
CA PRO A 120 9.81 -11.44 -15.11
C PRO A 120 10.50 -11.48 -13.73
N LYS A 121 10.94 -12.68 -13.35
CA LYS A 121 11.69 -12.87 -12.12
C LYS A 121 13.01 -12.12 -12.30
N SER A 122 13.31 -11.13 -11.47
CA SER A 122 14.61 -10.44 -11.54
C SER A 122 15.72 -11.49 -11.43
N ASP A 123 16.62 -11.54 -12.40
CA ASP A 123 17.77 -12.45 -12.48
C ASP A 123 18.86 -12.17 -11.42
N GLY A 124 18.52 -11.45 -10.34
CA GLY A 124 19.43 -11.10 -9.24
C GLY A 124 20.53 -10.10 -9.59
N HIS A 125 20.65 -9.71 -10.86
CA HIS A 125 21.69 -8.82 -11.38
C HIS A 125 21.23 -7.36 -11.55
N GLU A 126 19.93 -7.09 -11.44
CA GLU A 126 19.39 -5.73 -11.41
C GLU A 126 19.37 -5.17 -9.98
N PRO A 127 19.76 -3.91 -9.76
CA PRO A 127 19.64 -3.27 -8.45
C PRO A 127 18.16 -3.20 -8.05
N VAL A 128 17.86 -3.74 -6.87
CA VAL A 128 16.51 -3.67 -6.29
C VAL A 128 16.35 -2.32 -5.60
N GLU A 129 15.50 -1.46 -6.17
CA GLU A 129 15.13 -0.15 -5.61
C GLU A 129 14.12 -0.27 -4.47
N LEU A 130 13.17 -1.22 -4.59
CA LEU A 130 12.13 -1.47 -3.58
C LEU A 130 11.73 -2.94 -3.55
N ARG A 131 11.69 -3.50 -2.35
CA ARG A 131 11.13 -4.80 -2.04
C ARG A 131 9.78 -4.62 -1.35
N VAL A 132 8.72 -5.06 -2.01
CA VAL A 132 7.36 -5.06 -1.46
C VAL A 132 7.09 -6.44 -0.88
N ASN A 133 7.03 -6.55 0.44
CA ASN A 133 6.64 -7.77 1.14
C ASN A 133 5.13 -7.74 1.37
N VAL A 134 4.40 -8.64 0.72
CA VAL A 134 2.94 -8.72 0.82
C VAL A 134 2.57 -9.88 1.74
N THR A 135 1.92 -9.56 2.84
CA THR A 135 1.48 -10.50 3.87
C THR A 135 -0.02 -10.39 4.09
N GLY A 136 -0.62 -11.41 4.71
CA GLY A 136 -2.01 -11.36 5.15
C GLY A 136 -2.92 -12.28 4.37
N ARG A 137 -4.19 -11.88 4.22
CA ARG A 137 -5.27 -12.77 3.78
C ARG A 137 -6.25 -12.12 2.82
N LEU A 138 -6.46 -12.77 1.68
CA LEU A 138 -7.55 -12.49 0.76
C LEU A 138 -8.54 -13.65 0.80
N ARG A 139 -9.75 -13.41 1.28
CA ARG A 139 -10.81 -14.42 1.28
C ARG A 139 -11.42 -14.63 -0.11
N ALA A 140 -11.57 -13.56 -0.89
CA ALA A 140 -12.09 -13.61 -2.25
C ALA A 140 -11.53 -12.47 -3.12
N GLY A 141 -11.11 -12.79 -4.35
CA GLY A 141 -10.55 -11.84 -5.33
C GLY A 141 -9.15 -12.21 -5.82
N ASP A 142 -8.73 -11.60 -6.94
CA ASP A 142 -7.43 -11.86 -7.55
C ASP A 142 -6.33 -10.94 -7.00
N VAL A 143 -5.10 -11.47 -6.90
CA VAL A 143 -3.89 -10.66 -6.71
C VAL A 143 -3.13 -10.62 -8.01
N VAL A 144 -2.94 -9.44 -8.59
CA VAL A 144 -2.24 -9.27 -9.86
C VAL A 144 -1.04 -8.35 -9.70
N VAL A 145 0.15 -8.89 -9.87
CA VAL A 145 1.40 -8.12 -9.96
C VAL A 145 1.80 -8.01 -11.42
N ARG A 146 1.99 -6.80 -11.94
CA ARG A 146 2.33 -6.60 -13.36
C ARG A 146 3.09 -5.31 -13.62
N TYR A 147 3.73 -5.21 -14.79
CA TYR A 147 4.18 -3.94 -15.34
C TYR A 147 3.01 -3.07 -15.86
N PRO A 148 3.23 -1.75 -16.03
CA PRO A 148 2.28 -0.90 -16.72
C PRO A 148 1.98 -1.45 -18.11
N ARG A 149 0.71 -1.43 -18.50
CA ARG A 149 0.33 -1.76 -19.88
C ARG A 149 0.83 -0.60 -20.75
N ARG A 150 1.53 -0.90 -21.85
CA ARG A 150 1.81 0.10 -22.89
C ARG A 150 0.48 0.75 -23.27
N THR A 151 0.39 2.07 -23.13
CA THR A 151 -0.80 2.81 -23.56
C THR A 151 -0.79 2.94 -25.08
N LEU A 152 -1.96 3.00 -25.70
CA LEU A 152 -2.13 3.16 -27.16
C LEU A 152 -1.29 4.33 -27.73
N GLY A 153 -1.12 5.42 -26.96
CA GLY A 153 -0.28 6.56 -27.35
C GLY A 153 1.24 6.29 -27.39
N GLN A 154 1.69 5.18 -26.81
CA GLN A 154 3.07 4.68 -26.95
C GLN A 154 3.22 3.75 -28.17
N TRP A 155 2.10 3.17 -28.65
CA TRP A 155 2.02 2.40 -29.90
C TRP A 155 2.04 3.33 -31.12
N MET A 156 1.20 4.37 -31.12
CA MET A 156 1.13 5.36 -32.21
C MET A 156 2.40 6.22 -32.36
N ARG A 157 3.31 6.23 -31.38
CA ARG A 157 4.58 6.96 -31.46
C ARG A 157 5.75 6.09 -31.94
N GLY A 158 5.51 4.79 -32.18
CA GLY A 158 6.49 3.85 -32.71
C GLY A 158 6.36 3.59 -34.22
N GLU A 159 5.28 4.06 -34.87
CA GLU A 159 5.07 3.95 -36.31
C GLU A 159 5.44 5.27 -37.02
N SER A 160 6.71 5.66 -36.94
CA SER A 160 7.29 6.71 -37.78
C SER A 160 8.78 6.45 -37.96
N ALA A 161 9.10 5.23 -38.39
CA ALA A 161 10.39 4.91 -38.99
C ALA A 161 10.14 3.73 -39.92
N LEU A 162 9.78 4.05 -41.17
CA LEU A 162 10.32 3.50 -42.42
C LEU A 162 9.59 4.17 -43.60
#